data_AF-A0A6J1DYN9-F1
#
_entry.id   AF-A0A6J1DYN9-F1
#
_cell.length_a   1.000
_cell.length_b   1.000
_cell.length_c   1.000
_cell.angle_alpha   90.00
_cell.angle_beta   90.00
_cell.angle_gamma   90.00
#
_symmetry.space_group_name_H-M   'P 1'
#
loop_
_entity.id
_entity.type
_entity.pdbx_description
1 polymer ?
#
loop_
_entity_poly.entity_id
_entity_poly.type
_entity_poly.pdbx_seq_one_letter_code
_entity_poly.pdbx_strand_id
1 'polypeptide(L)'
;MLTRGSSLMPSLVKTSLFFSLFTKIPCIFSGQNTLRASLQVYTCHSTIYSKSILKYSCNSYLSIHKVGYLCTVALSATSSVHESSASSTNKVSNRLRKKALRESPDRVLKHKLDMCSRNGNVIEALKLYDEARSNGIQLNEHHYNVLLYLCSSSSSLETSGDIDILSVGLTRGFEIFQQMMIDKVSPNEATFTSAARIAAAKDDPEMAFALVKHMKDYGIAPRLRSYAPALFGFCRKLMSKEAYEVDSHMVASQVQAEEPELSALLKLSSDVKKTDKVYEFLHRLRKTVRQVSEPTVKIVEDWFKSESAAEVGKKRWDASKVREAITRRGGGWHGQGWLGSGNWRLVRTQMDDNGVCHSCARKLVCIDIDPKETESFAASLTKLACQREAKAGFNQFQEWLEKHGPFDAVIDGANVGLGNQHQFSFIQLKRVVYQMRQISPSKRMPLIILHRSRVTGGPAQNPNNKKLIETWKECGALYATPLGSNDD
;
A
#
# COMPACT_ATOMS: atom_id res chain seq x y z
N MET A 1 -83.36 -2.09 21.93
CA MET A 1 -82.82 -3.03 22.95
C MET A 1 -81.34 -2.70 23.10
N LEU A 2 -81.00 -1.72 23.94
CA LEU A 2 -80.57 -1.90 25.34
C LEU A 2 -79.32 -2.79 25.42
N THR A 3 -78.11 -2.18 25.41
CA THR A 3 -77.23 -1.90 26.59
C THR A 3 -76.36 -3.11 26.96
N ARG A 4 -75.10 -3.06 27.41
CA ARG A 4 -74.14 -2.08 27.97
C ARG A 4 -72.83 -2.92 28.10
N GLY A 5 -71.61 -2.43 28.24
CA GLY A 5 -71.03 -1.12 28.53
C GLY A 5 -69.49 -1.31 28.52
N SER A 6 -68.72 -0.34 28.03
CA SER A 6 -68.09 0.75 28.83
C SER A 6 -66.82 0.28 29.56
N SER A 7 -65.66 0.96 29.52
CA SER A 7 -65.30 2.28 29.00
C SER A 7 -63.86 2.66 29.37
N LEU A 8 -63.25 3.50 28.55
CA LEU A 8 -62.47 4.71 28.91
C LEU A 8 -61.07 4.62 29.57
N MET A 9 -60.07 4.94 28.74
CA MET A 9 -58.92 5.86 28.97
C MET A 9 -59.33 7.14 29.76
N PRO A 10 -58.44 7.93 30.44
CA PRO A 10 -57.34 8.66 29.75
C PRO A 10 -56.11 9.22 30.56
N SER A 11 -55.01 9.44 29.82
CA SER A 11 -54.12 10.64 29.71
C SER A 11 -53.40 11.33 30.89
N LEU A 12 -52.25 11.97 30.52
CA LEU A 12 -51.47 13.08 31.14
C LEU A 12 -50.34 12.63 32.11
N VAL A 13 -49.12 13.21 32.22
CA VAL A 13 -48.40 14.38 31.63
C VAL A 13 -46.95 14.41 32.22
N LYS A 14 -45.94 14.89 31.44
CA LYS A 14 -44.62 15.50 31.84
C LYS A 14 -43.66 14.66 32.73
N THR A 15 -42.33 14.78 32.82
CA THR A 15 -41.29 15.79 32.48
C THR A 15 -39.90 15.14 32.66
N SER A 16 -38.86 15.78 32.11
CA SER A 16 -37.41 15.45 32.14
C SER A 16 -36.70 15.52 33.51
N LEU A 17 -35.50 14.91 33.63
CA LEU A 17 -34.21 15.44 34.18
C LEU A 17 -33.19 14.26 34.38
N PHE A 18 -32.04 14.25 33.69
CA PHE A 18 -30.67 14.67 34.12
C PHE A 18 -29.92 13.74 35.11
N PHE A 19 -28.72 13.31 34.69
CA PHE A 19 -27.51 12.91 35.47
C PHE A 19 -27.64 11.68 36.41
N SER A 20 -26.66 10.83 36.70
CA SER A 20 -25.24 10.66 36.35
C SER A 20 -24.69 9.43 37.12
N LEU A 21 -23.56 8.88 36.64
CA LEU A 21 -22.47 8.24 37.42
C LEU A 21 -22.62 6.78 37.94
N PHE A 22 -21.80 5.91 37.31
CA PHE A 22 -20.74 5.07 37.89
C PHE A 22 -20.90 4.42 39.28
N THR A 23 -20.68 3.11 39.34
CA THR A 23 -19.93 2.44 40.43
C THR A 23 -19.22 1.17 39.96
N LYS A 24 -18.01 1.00 40.50
CA LYS A 24 -16.98 -0.02 40.29
C LYS A 24 -17.26 -1.32 41.09
N ILE A 25 -16.79 -2.48 40.57
CA ILE A 25 -15.94 -3.55 41.17
C ILE A 25 -16.41 -4.13 42.54
N PRO A 26 -16.45 -5.48 42.82
CA PRO A 26 -15.24 -6.33 42.82
C PRO A 26 -15.35 -7.84 42.48
N CYS A 27 -14.17 -8.40 42.17
CA CYS A 27 -13.82 -9.81 42.16
C CYS A 27 -13.72 -10.40 43.58
N ILE A 28 -14.10 -11.67 43.76
CA ILE A 28 -13.63 -12.56 44.84
C ILE A 28 -13.41 -13.97 44.27
N PHE A 29 -12.30 -14.58 44.69
CA PHE A 29 -11.80 -15.94 44.39
C PHE A 29 -12.35 -17.00 45.37
N SER A 30 -12.30 -18.28 44.94
CA SER A 30 -12.29 -19.58 45.66
C SER A 30 -13.42 -20.52 45.19
N GLY A 31 -13.27 -21.82 44.97
CA GLY A 31 -12.13 -22.73 45.06
C GLY A 31 -12.56 -24.18 44.70
N GLN A 32 -11.60 -24.93 44.15
CA GLN A 32 -11.37 -26.40 44.20
C GLN A 32 -12.34 -27.46 43.60
N ASN A 33 -11.76 -28.19 42.63
CA ASN A 33 -11.72 -29.64 42.38
C ASN A 33 -13.01 -30.47 42.11
N THR A 34 -13.02 -31.15 40.95
CA THR A 34 -13.13 -32.63 40.84
C THR A 34 -12.79 -33.12 39.42
N LEU A 35 -12.53 -34.43 39.32
CA LEU A 35 -11.74 -35.16 38.34
C LEU A 35 -12.43 -35.49 36.99
N ARG A 36 -11.57 -35.62 35.97
CA ARG A 36 -11.55 -36.59 34.84
C ARG A 36 -12.71 -36.66 33.82
N ALA A 37 -12.30 -36.30 32.59
CA ALA A 37 -12.36 -37.09 31.36
C ALA A 37 -13.72 -37.42 30.72
N SER A 38 -14.00 -36.85 29.56
CA SER A 38 -13.71 -37.49 28.26
C SER A 38 -14.35 -36.75 27.08
N LEU A 39 -13.67 -36.83 25.93
CA LEU A 39 -14.18 -36.65 24.56
C LEU A 39 -14.68 -35.24 24.15
N GLN A 40 -13.74 -34.40 23.69
CA GLN A 40 -14.05 -33.35 22.72
C GLN A 40 -13.33 -33.61 21.41
N VAL A 41 -14.14 -33.82 20.39
CA VAL A 41 -13.81 -33.79 18.96
C VAL A 41 -13.15 -32.44 18.66
N TYR A 42 -11.88 -32.46 18.23
CA TYR A 42 -11.23 -31.25 17.73
C TYR A 42 -11.80 -30.92 16.34
N THR A 43 -12.78 -30.01 16.32
CA THR A 43 -13.07 -29.23 15.12
C THR A 43 -11.85 -28.37 14.80
N CYS A 44 -11.30 -28.56 13.61
CA CYS A 44 -10.18 -27.77 13.10
C CYS A 44 -10.72 -26.36 12.78
N HIS A 45 -10.65 -25.44 13.74
CA HIS A 45 -10.81 -24.02 13.45
C HIS A 45 -9.55 -23.55 12.71
N SER A 46 -9.67 -23.38 11.40
CA SER A 46 -8.79 -22.55 10.60
C SER A 46 -8.83 -21.12 11.16
N THR A 47 -7.82 -20.75 11.94
CA THR A 47 -7.57 -19.35 12.33
C THR A 47 -7.12 -18.58 11.10
N ILE A 48 -8.09 -18.11 10.33
CA ILE A 48 -7.92 -16.99 9.41
C ILE A 48 -7.58 -15.79 10.31
N TYR A 49 -6.39 -15.22 10.14
CA TYR A 49 -6.05 -13.93 10.71
C TYR A 49 -7.02 -12.87 10.15
N SER A 50 -8.14 -12.66 10.84
CA SER A 50 -8.94 -11.46 10.67
C SER A 50 -8.20 -10.32 11.35
N LYS A 51 -7.46 -9.53 10.56
CA LYS A 51 -7.05 -8.20 11.02
C LYS A 51 -8.33 -7.44 11.38
N SER A 52 -8.35 -6.92 12.60
CA SER A 52 -9.42 -6.09 13.15
C SER A 52 -9.90 -5.06 12.13
N ILE A 53 -11.14 -5.25 11.69
CA ILE A 53 -11.89 -4.34 10.84
C ILE A 53 -12.13 -3.07 11.65
N LEU A 54 -11.37 -2.02 11.34
CA LEU A 54 -11.76 -0.65 11.68
C LEU A 54 -13.08 -0.38 10.96
N LYS A 55 -14.15 -0.16 11.73
CA LYS A 55 -15.44 0.33 11.24
C LYS A 55 -15.21 1.70 10.59
N TYR A 56 -15.13 1.73 9.26
CA TYR A 56 -15.25 2.98 8.51
C TYR A 56 -16.73 3.26 8.26
N SER A 57 -17.28 4.16 9.06
CA SER A 57 -18.55 4.84 8.77
C SER A 57 -18.33 5.74 7.56
N CYS A 58 -19.12 5.53 6.52
CA CYS A 58 -19.12 6.38 5.32
C CYS A 58 -19.78 7.71 5.70
N ASN A 59 -18.98 8.76 5.82
CA ASN A 59 -19.37 10.13 5.53
C ASN A 59 -18.11 10.88 5.13
N SER A 60 -18.02 11.18 3.83
CA SER A 60 -17.26 12.28 3.23
C SER A 60 -15.74 12.41 3.48
N TYR A 61 -15.03 12.68 2.38
CA TYR A 61 -13.74 13.37 2.28
C TYR A 61 -12.43 12.56 2.38
N LEU A 62 -11.57 12.85 1.40
CA LEU A 62 -10.13 12.59 1.29
C LEU A 62 -9.51 11.86 2.49
N SER A 63 -9.30 10.55 2.37
CA SER A 63 -8.41 9.83 3.29
C SER A 63 -7.15 9.41 2.53
N ILE A 64 -6.19 10.34 2.46
CA ILE A 64 -4.81 10.02 2.06
C ILE A 64 -4.02 9.77 3.34
N HIS A 65 -3.35 8.62 3.36
CA HIS A 65 -2.46 8.16 4.41
C HIS A 65 -1.57 9.29 4.97
N LYS A 66 -1.63 9.52 6.29
CA LYS A 66 -0.55 10.17 7.05
C LYS A 66 0.69 9.27 7.01
N VAL A 67 1.46 9.36 5.93
CA VAL A 67 2.85 8.90 5.94
C VAL A 67 3.69 10.12 6.27
N GLY A 68 4.12 10.23 7.53
CA GLY A 68 5.17 11.17 7.90
C GLY A 68 6.47 10.76 7.21
N TYR A 69 6.81 11.43 6.10
CA TYR A 69 8.11 11.27 5.48
C TYR A 69 9.13 12.15 6.20
N LEU A 70 9.95 11.51 7.02
CA LEU A 70 11.26 12.03 7.40
C LEU A 70 12.16 12.01 6.15
N CYS A 71 12.51 13.18 5.61
CA CYS A 71 13.54 13.29 4.57
C CYS A 71 14.88 12.79 5.12
N THR A 72 15.26 11.55 4.77
CA THR A 72 16.62 11.03 4.96
C THR A 72 17.34 11.10 3.61
N VAL A 73 18.13 12.15 3.42
CA VAL A 73 19.11 12.21 2.31
C VAL A 73 20.40 11.60 2.85
N ALA A 74 20.74 10.41 2.38
CA ALA A 74 22.02 9.76 2.65
C ALA A 74 23.12 10.46 1.84
N LEU A 75 24.12 11.03 2.51
CA LEU A 75 25.33 11.52 1.88
C LEU A 75 26.35 10.37 1.80
N SER A 76 26.78 10.09 0.57
CA SER A 76 27.83 9.13 0.22
C SER A 76 29.16 9.50 0.89
N ALA A 77 29.79 8.55 1.57
CA ALA A 77 31.12 8.71 2.14
C ALA A 77 32.19 8.47 1.06
N THR A 78 32.91 9.52 0.67
CA THR A 78 34.19 9.39 -0.04
C THR A 78 35.35 9.42 0.96
N SER A 79 36.26 8.47 0.78
CA SER A 79 37.45 8.14 1.55
C SER A 79 38.37 9.33 1.89
N SER A 80 38.80 9.41 3.16
CA SER A 80 39.95 10.23 3.56
C SER A 80 41.13 9.35 3.97
N VAL A 81 42.22 9.50 3.22
CA VAL A 81 43.58 9.09 3.58
C VAL A 81 44.08 9.94 4.75
N HIS A 82 44.91 9.31 5.60
CA HIS A 82 45.58 9.88 6.76
C HIS A 82 46.38 11.15 6.48
N GLU A 83 46.30 12.14 7.38
CA GLU A 83 47.50 12.86 7.86
C GLU A 83 47.25 13.54 9.22
N SER A 84 48.32 13.59 10.01
CA SER A 84 48.37 13.75 11.45
C SER A 84 48.63 15.17 11.96
N SER A 85 48.15 15.42 13.18
CA SER A 85 48.61 16.39 14.19
C SER A 85 48.63 17.90 13.87
N ALA A 86 47.53 18.58 14.22
CA ALA A 86 47.53 19.93 14.82
C ALA A 86 46.15 20.20 15.48
N SER A 87 46.00 19.92 16.77
CA SER A 87 44.70 19.98 17.47
C SER A 87 44.68 20.95 18.64
N SER A 88 44.06 22.12 18.44
CA SER A 88 43.25 22.82 19.48
C SER A 88 42.56 24.07 18.91
N THR A 89 43.21 24.82 18.03
CA THR A 89 42.69 26.07 17.44
C THR A 89 41.59 25.85 16.38
N ASN A 90 41.65 24.76 15.61
CA ASN A 90 40.66 24.43 14.57
C ASN A 90 39.30 23.92 15.10
N LYS A 91 39.17 23.56 16.39
CA LYS A 91 37.90 23.09 16.97
C LYS A 91 36.97 24.24 17.37
N VAL A 92 37.53 25.36 17.83
CA VAL A 92 36.76 26.55 18.23
C VAL A 92 36.23 27.29 16.99
N SER A 93 37.05 27.42 15.95
CA SER A 93 36.63 28.00 14.66
C SER A 93 35.50 27.18 14.00
N ASN A 94 35.55 25.85 14.06
CA ASN A 94 34.50 24.98 13.55
C ASN A 94 33.18 25.05 14.35
N ARG A 95 33.21 25.29 15.67
CA ARG A 95 32.00 25.52 16.47
C ARG A 95 31.36 26.88 16.17
N LEU A 96 32.16 27.94 16.04
CA LEU A 96 31.67 29.27 15.68
C LEU A 96 31.12 29.31 14.24
N ARG A 97 31.79 28.64 13.28
CA ARG A 97 31.24 28.43 11.93
C ARG A 97 29.92 27.68 11.95
N LYS A 98 29.80 26.61 12.75
CA LYS A 98 28.53 25.86 12.89
C LYS A 98 27.42 26.69 13.54
N LYS A 99 27.75 27.62 14.44
CA LYS A 99 26.79 28.54 15.08
C LYS A 99 26.34 29.64 14.09
N ALA A 100 27.28 30.33 13.44
CA ALA A 100 26.96 31.33 12.42
C ALA A 100 26.18 30.73 11.23
N LEU A 101 26.48 29.49 10.86
CA LEU A 101 25.73 28.79 9.82
C LEU A 101 24.30 28.44 10.26
N ARG A 102 24.07 28.11 11.55
CA ARG A 102 22.72 27.93 12.13
C ARG A 102 21.93 29.22 12.21
N GLU A 103 22.60 30.35 12.38
CA GLU A 103 22.02 31.70 12.44
C GLU A 103 21.87 32.35 11.05
N SER A 104 22.30 31.69 9.97
CA SER A 104 22.13 32.22 8.62
C SER A 104 20.64 32.41 8.28
N PRO A 105 20.26 33.51 7.61
CA PRO A 105 18.86 33.80 7.27
C PRO A 105 18.18 32.66 6.51
N ASP A 106 18.92 31.97 5.63
CA ASP A 106 18.47 30.78 4.89
C ASP A 106 18.10 29.61 5.82
N ARG A 107 18.95 29.26 6.80
CA ARG A 107 18.66 28.16 7.72
C ARG A 107 17.56 28.49 8.72
N VAL A 108 17.46 29.74 9.14
CA VAL A 108 16.37 30.21 10.01
C VAL A 108 15.04 30.12 9.25
N LEU A 109 15.00 30.57 7.99
CA LEU A 109 13.82 30.46 7.13
C LEU A 109 13.42 28.99 6.92
N LYS A 110 14.38 28.11 6.59
CA LYS A 110 14.13 26.67 6.46
C LYS A 110 13.49 26.09 7.72
N HIS A 111 14.06 26.37 8.90
CA HIS A 111 13.52 25.86 10.16
C HIS A 111 12.10 26.38 10.45
N LYS A 112 11.85 27.68 10.21
CA LYS A 112 10.51 28.27 10.39
C LYS A 112 9.49 27.64 9.43
N LEU A 113 9.83 27.47 8.15
CA LEU A 113 8.96 26.83 7.16
C LEU A 113 8.71 25.35 7.48
N ASP A 114 9.71 24.61 7.95
CA ASP A 114 9.54 23.22 8.39
C ASP A 114 8.58 23.12 9.58
N MET A 115 8.65 24.07 10.52
CA MET A 115 7.70 24.16 11.63
C MET A 115 6.28 24.49 11.15
N CYS A 116 6.12 25.40 10.20
CA CYS A 116 4.82 25.69 9.57
C CYS A 116 4.27 24.45 8.86
N SER A 117 5.11 23.69 8.16
CA SER A 117 4.71 22.45 7.48
C SER A 117 4.22 21.37 8.44
N ARG A 118 4.83 21.25 9.62
CA ARG A 118 4.40 20.29 10.65
C ARG A 118 3.08 20.67 11.30
N ASN A 119 2.85 21.97 11.47
CA ASN A 119 1.65 22.50 12.12
C ASN A 119 0.49 22.75 11.14
N GLY A 120 0.73 22.69 9.82
CA GLY A 120 -0.27 23.01 8.80
C GLY A 120 -0.58 24.51 8.66
N ASN A 121 0.31 25.39 9.14
CA ASN A 121 0.08 26.83 9.20
C ASN A 121 0.43 27.52 7.87
N VAL A 122 -0.52 27.53 6.94
CA VAL A 122 -0.33 28.12 5.59
C VAL A 122 -0.17 29.64 5.64
N ILE A 123 -1.00 30.34 6.42
CA ILE A 123 -0.95 31.81 6.53
C ILE A 123 0.43 32.28 7.01
N GLU A 124 0.96 31.63 8.05
CA GLU A 124 2.27 31.98 8.60
C GLU A 124 3.38 31.70 7.59
N ALA A 125 3.30 30.59 6.84
CA ALA A 125 4.27 30.28 5.80
C ALA A 125 4.25 31.33 4.67
N LEU A 126 3.07 31.83 4.28
CA LEU A 126 2.94 32.91 3.29
C LEU A 126 3.51 34.23 3.80
N LYS A 127 3.30 34.58 5.08
CA LYS A 127 3.94 35.75 5.70
C LYS A 127 5.46 35.64 5.70
N LEU A 128 6.00 34.47 6.04
CA LEU A 128 7.44 34.21 6.01
C LEU A 128 8.01 34.29 4.58
N TYR A 129 7.24 33.91 3.57
CA TYR A 129 7.60 34.09 2.17
C TYR A 129 7.69 35.59 1.80
N ASP A 130 6.68 36.38 2.18
CA ASP A 130 6.65 37.83 1.90
C ASP A 130 7.78 38.58 2.65
N GLU A 131 8.05 38.19 3.91
CA GLU A 131 9.18 38.68 4.70
C GLU A 131 10.52 38.32 4.05
N ALA A 132 10.70 37.05 3.64
CA ALA A 132 11.93 36.60 3.00
C ALA A 132 12.23 37.36 1.70
N ARG A 133 11.20 37.64 0.89
CA ARG A 133 11.34 38.43 -0.34
C ARG A 133 11.65 39.90 -0.04
N SER A 134 10.97 40.50 0.92
CA SER A 134 11.20 41.90 1.32
C SER A 134 12.62 42.11 1.87
N ASN A 135 13.16 41.09 2.56
CA ASN A 135 14.53 41.08 3.07
C ASN A 135 15.59 40.68 2.04
N GLY A 136 15.21 40.41 0.78
CA GLY A 136 16.14 40.02 -0.28
C GLY A 136 16.81 38.65 -0.07
N ILE A 137 16.19 37.74 0.70
CA ILE A 137 16.72 36.39 0.91
C ILE A 137 16.46 35.56 -0.34
N GLN A 138 17.51 34.98 -0.93
CA GLN A 138 17.38 34.09 -2.09
C GLN A 138 16.72 32.76 -1.65
N LEU A 139 15.55 32.46 -2.22
CA LEU A 139 14.84 31.22 -1.94
C LEU A 139 15.46 30.06 -2.73
N ASN A 140 15.66 28.93 -2.04
CA ASN A 140 16.16 27.70 -2.64
C ASN A 140 15.01 26.75 -3.02
N GLU A 141 15.33 25.66 -3.71
CA GLU A 141 14.39 24.60 -4.11
C GLU A 141 13.57 24.07 -2.92
N HIS A 142 14.19 23.90 -1.75
CA HIS A 142 13.53 23.39 -0.56
C HIS A 142 12.47 24.36 -0.03
N HIS A 143 12.77 25.67 0.04
CA HIS A 143 11.83 26.69 0.50
C HIS A 143 10.58 26.71 -0.38
N TYR A 144 10.76 26.70 -1.69
CA TYR A 144 9.67 26.65 -2.66
C TYR A 144 8.83 25.37 -2.51
N ASN A 145 9.46 24.21 -2.41
CA ASN A 145 8.74 22.94 -2.25
C ASN A 145 7.91 22.87 -0.98
N VAL A 146 8.40 23.38 0.16
CA VAL A 146 7.64 23.41 1.41
C VAL A 146 6.43 24.35 1.30
N LEU A 147 6.62 25.52 0.71
CA LEU A 147 5.53 26.48 0.47
C LEU A 147 4.46 25.91 -0.45
N LEU A 148 4.86 25.31 -1.58
CA LEU A 148 3.95 24.67 -2.53
C LEU A 148 3.24 23.46 -1.91
N TYR A 149 3.94 22.67 -1.10
CA TYR A 149 3.34 21.55 -0.38
C TYR A 149 2.25 22.02 0.59
N LEU A 150 2.53 23.06 1.39
CA LEU A 150 1.57 23.67 2.30
C LEU A 150 0.35 24.22 1.56
N CYS A 151 0.57 24.94 0.45
CA CYS A 151 -0.50 25.44 -0.40
C CYS A 151 -1.30 24.32 -1.09
N SER A 152 -0.68 23.16 -1.33
CA SER A 152 -1.37 21.97 -1.88
C SER A 152 -2.11 21.14 -0.83
N SER A 153 -1.74 21.29 0.45
CA SER A 153 -2.31 20.53 1.58
C SER A 153 -3.44 21.28 2.28
N SER A 154 -3.61 22.58 2.04
CA SER A 154 -4.78 23.34 2.49
C SER A 154 -6.09 22.80 1.93
N SER A 155 -6.07 22.12 0.78
CA SER A 155 -7.23 21.44 0.20
C SER A 155 -7.79 20.29 1.06
N SER A 156 -7.10 19.88 2.12
CA SER A 156 -7.57 18.84 3.06
C SER A 156 -8.31 19.42 4.28
N LEU A 157 -8.35 20.74 4.45
CA LEU A 157 -8.93 21.43 5.61
C LEU A 157 -10.38 21.88 5.37
N GLU A 158 -11.17 21.08 4.66
CA GLU A 158 -12.59 21.38 4.37
C GLU A 158 -13.50 21.41 5.62
N THR A 159 -12.96 21.21 6.82
CA THR A 159 -13.73 21.06 8.07
C THR A 159 -13.85 22.34 8.91
N SER A 160 -13.21 23.44 8.51
CA SER A 160 -13.38 24.74 9.17
C SER A 160 -13.88 25.75 8.14
N GLY A 161 -14.94 26.50 8.46
CA GLY A 161 -15.66 27.42 7.57
C GLY A 161 -14.87 28.63 7.02
N ASP A 162 -13.56 28.49 6.85
CA ASP A 162 -12.63 29.50 6.36
C ASP A 162 -12.36 29.30 4.86
N ILE A 163 -13.40 29.48 4.04
CA ILE A 163 -13.32 29.46 2.56
C ILE A 163 -12.22 30.42 2.05
N ASP A 164 -11.95 31.49 2.80
CA ASP A 164 -10.96 32.52 2.48
C ASP A 164 -9.50 32.03 2.62
N ILE A 165 -9.21 31.13 3.55
CA ILE A 165 -7.83 30.61 3.74
C ILE A 165 -7.46 29.65 2.60
N LEU A 166 -8.43 28.84 2.15
CA LEU A 166 -8.23 27.92 1.04
C LEU A 166 -7.98 28.67 -0.27
N SER A 167 -8.81 29.68 -0.57
CA SER A 167 -8.66 30.50 -1.79
C SER A 167 -7.33 31.26 -1.82
N VAL A 168 -6.91 31.82 -0.68
CA VAL A 168 -5.62 32.53 -0.55
C VAL A 168 -4.45 31.57 -0.75
N GLY A 169 -4.46 30.40 -0.08
CA GLY A 169 -3.40 29.41 -0.22
C GLY A 169 -3.25 28.91 -1.67
N LEU A 170 -4.38 28.64 -2.35
CA LEU A 170 -4.35 28.17 -3.74
C LEU A 170 -3.91 29.27 -4.72
N THR A 171 -4.33 30.52 -4.50
CA THR A 171 -3.94 31.66 -5.37
C THR A 171 -2.47 31.98 -5.23
N ARG A 172 -2.01 32.18 -3.99
CA ARG A 172 -0.60 32.43 -3.68
C ARG A 172 0.27 31.24 -4.07
N GLY A 173 -0.22 30.00 -3.95
CA GLY A 173 0.53 28.81 -4.36
C GLY A 173 0.92 28.81 -5.84
N PHE A 174 0.03 29.24 -6.73
CA PHE A 174 0.35 29.40 -8.15
C PHE A 174 1.31 30.55 -8.43
N GLU A 175 1.16 31.68 -7.74
CA GLU A 175 2.09 32.80 -7.84
C GLU A 175 3.51 32.38 -7.40
N ILE A 176 3.61 31.64 -6.30
CA ILE A 176 4.87 31.09 -5.78
C ILE A 176 5.50 30.12 -6.79
N PHE A 177 4.70 29.29 -7.46
CA PHE A 177 5.19 28.41 -8.51
C PHE A 177 5.72 29.21 -9.70
N GLN A 178 4.97 30.19 -10.20
CA GLN A 178 5.43 31.06 -11.28
C GLN A 178 6.71 31.82 -10.90
N GLN A 179 6.77 32.32 -9.66
CA GLN A 179 7.94 33.02 -9.15
C GLN A 179 9.17 32.12 -9.06
N MET A 180 9.02 30.85 -8.66
CA MET A 180 10.11 29.87 -8.69
C MET A 180 10.70 29.71 -10.09
N MET A 181 9.85 29.71 -11.12
CA MET A 181 10.27 29.65 -12.53
C MET A 181 10.99 30.94 -12.96
N ILE A 182 10.50 32.11 -12.55
CA ILE A 182 11.14 33.42 -12.81
C ILE A 182 12.52 33.51 -12.14
N ASP A 183 12.62 33.01 -10.91
CA ASP A 183 13.88 32.96 -10.13
C ASP A 183 14.86 31.90 -10.68
N LYS A 184 14.48 31.17 -11.74
CA LYS A 184 15.27 30.12 -12.40
C LYS A 184 15.70 29.01 -11.44
N VAL A 185 14.92 28.75 -10.40
CA VAL A 185 15.15 27.61 -9.49
C VAL A 185 14.62 26.36 -10.18
N SER A 186 15.48 25.35 -10.33
CA SER A 186 15.11 24.11 -11.04
C SER A 186 13.98 23.38 -10.30
N PRO A 187 12.81 23.18 -10.94
CA PRO A 187 11.72 22.42 -10.32
C PRO A 187 12.08 20.94 -10.24
N ASN A 188 11.52 20.24 -9.26
CA ASN A 188 11.62 18.80 -9.14
C ASN A 188 10.23 18.14 -9.29
N GLU A 189 10.18 16.81 -9.19
CA GLU A 189 8.91 16.08 -9.33
C GLU A 189 7.88 16.43 -8.25
N ALA A 190 8.31 16.76 -7.03
CA ALA A 190 7.42 17.20 -5.96
C ALA A 190 6.87 18.61 -6.23
N THR A 191 7.67 19.52 -6.81
CA THR A 191 7.25 20.87 -7.21
C THR A 191 6.06 20.80 -8.17
N PHE A 192 6.19 20.05 -9.26
CA PHE A 192 5.14 19.89 -10.25
C PHE A 192 3.92 19.15 -9.69
N THR A 193 4.14 18.14 -8.85
CA THR A 193 3.03 17.41 -8.20
C THR A 193 2.23 18.33 -7.27
N SER A 194 2.89 19.17 -6.47
CA SER A 194 2.22 20.15 -5.62
C SER A 194 1.46 21.19 -6.45
N ALA A 195 2.06 21.71 -7.52
CA ALA A 195 1.38 22.63 -8.44
C ALA A 195 0.15 21.98 -9.10
N ALA A 196 0.23 20.72 -9.55
CA ALA A 196 -0.89 19.98 -10.12
C ALA A 196 -2.02 19.75 -9.09
N ARG A 197 -1.68 19.52 -7.82
CA ARG A 197 -2.68 19.44 -6.73
C ARG A 197 -3.38 20.77 -6.49
N ILE A 198 -2.63 21.88 -6.51
CA ILE A 198 -3.19 23.23 -6.39
C ILE A 198 -4.14 23.51 -7.58
N ALA A 199 -3.75 23.14 -8.81
CA ALA A 199 -4.58 23.23 -10.01
C ALA A 199 -5.91 22.46 -9.87
N ALA A 200 -5.82 21.19 -9.48
CA ALA A 200 -7.00 20.35 -9.27
C ALA A 200 -7.91 20.84 -8.13
N ALA A 201 -7.34 21.47 -7.10
CA ALA A 201 -8.09 22.08 -5.99
C ALA A 201 -8.79 23.38 -6.39
N LYS A 202 -8.26 24.12 -7.38
CA LYS A 202 -8.98 25.21 -8.07
C LYS A 202 -10.00 24.71 -9.10
N ASP A 203 -10.25 23.41 -9.13
CA ASP A 203 -11.13 22.74 -10.09
C ASP A 203 -10.66 22.91 -11.56
N ASP A 204 -9.35 23.01 -11.79
CA ASP A 204 -8.74 23.06 -13.12
C ASP A 204 -7.89 21.81 -13.40
N PRO A 205 -8.51 20.70 -13.87
CA PRO A 205 -7.79 19.48 -14.22
C PRO A 205 -6.97 19.60 -15.51
N GLU A 206 -7.31 20.52 -16.41
CA GLU A 206 -6.60 20.75 -17.67
C GLU A 206 -5.23 21.34 -17.40
N MET A 207 -5.16 22.35 -16.53
CA MET A 207 -3.90 22.91 -16.06
C MET A 207 -3.09 21.88 -15.26
N ALA A 208 -3.75 21.05 -14.43
CA ALA A 208 -3.07 19.97 -13.73
C ALA A 208 -2.38 19.00 -14.71
N PHE A 209 -3.05 18.65 -15.82
CA PHE A 209 -2.47 17.77 -16.82
C PHE A 209 -1.38 18.45 -17.66
N ALA A 210 -1.55 19.73 -18.00
CA ALA A 210 -0.53 20.53 -18.69
C ALA A 210 0.78 20.59 -17.87
N LEU A 211 0.67 20.80 -16.55
CA LEU A 211 1.83 20.78 -15.65
C LEU A 211 2.56 19.43 -15.67
N VAL A 212 1.84 18.31 -15.74
CA VAL A 212 2.45 16.99 -15.83
C VAL A 212 3.13 16.77 -17.19
N LYS A 213 2.52 17.23 -18.29
CA LYS A 213 3.16 17.20 -19.62
C LYS A 213 4.45 18.01 -19.64
N HIS A 214 4.46 19.19 -19.00
CA HIS A 214 5.63 20.03 -18.89
C HIS A 214 6.80 19.40 -18.12
N MET A 215 6.56 18.41 -17.24
CA MET A 215 7.66 17.71 -16.54
C MET A 215 8.67 17.09 -17.53
N LYS A 216 8.18 16.64 -18.69
CA LYS A 216 9.03 16.08 -19.75
C LYS A 216 9.99 17.12 -20.33
N ASP A 217 9.56 18.37 -20.46
CA ASP A 217 10.39 19.47 -20.99
C ASP A 217 11.58 19.76 -20.07
N TYR A 218 11.44 19.48 -18.77
CA TYR A 218 12.51 19.60 -17.77
C TYR A 218 13.29 18.30 -17.55
N GLY A 219 13.04 17.25 -18.34
CA GLY A 219 13.68 15.95 -18.17
C GLY A 219 13.28 15.22 -16.88
N ILE A 220 12.13 15.57 -16.29
CA ILE A 220 11.63 15.00 -15.05
C ILE A 220 10.63 13.91 -15.38
N ALA A 221 10.87 12.68 -14.89
CA ALA A 221 9.94 11.58 -15.04
C ALA A 221 8.73 11.75 -14.09
N PRO A 222 7.49 11.85 -14.61
CA PRO A 222 6.29 11.90 -13.78
C PRO A 222 6.10 10.62 -12.95
N ARG A 223 5.47 10.73 -11.79
CA ARG A 223 5.06 9.59 -10.96
C ARG A 223 3.55 9.44 -10.95
N LEU A 224 3.04 8.30 -10.44
CA LEU A 224 1.60 8.07 -10.30
C LEU A 224 0.89 9.22 -9.56
N ARG A 225 1.50 9.70 -8.47
CA ARG A 225 1.01 10.84 -7.69
C ARG A 225 0.91 12.15 -8.46
N SER A 226 1.70 12.32 -9.53
CA SER A 226 1.67 13.53 -10.37
C SER A 226 0.43 13.54 -11.27
N TYR A 227 -0.02 12.37 -11.73
CA TYR A 227 -1.21 12.23 -12.58
C TYR A 227 -2.54 12.23 -11.82
N ALA A 228 -2.53 11.73 -10.59
CA ALA A 228 -3.73 11.59 -9.76
C ALA A 228 -4.62 12.86 -9.71
N PRO A 229 -4.09 14.09 -9.51
CA PRO A 229 -4.90 15.30 -9.47
C PRO A 229 -5.68 15.56 -10.78
N ALA A 230 -5.01 15.41 -11.92
CA ALA A 230 -5.62 15.59 -13.24
C ALA A 230 -6.65 14.49 -13.51
N LEU A 231 -6.27 13.22 -13.30
CA LEU A 231 -7.14 12.07 -13.58
C LEU A 231 -8.43 12.13 -12.76
N PHE A 232 -8.32 12.31 -11.45
CA PHE A 232 -9.49 12.38 -10.57
C PHE A 232 -10.32 13.63 -10.85
N GLY A 233 -9.70 14.76 -11.22
CA GLY A 233 -10.40 15.96 -11.63
C GLY A 233 -11.26 15.74 -12.88
N PHE A 234 -10.70 15.14 -13.95
CA PHE A 234 -11.47 14.80 -15.14
C PHE A 234 -12.57 13.76 -14.87
N CYS A 235 -12.30 12.77 -14.01
CA CYS A 235 -13.32 11.79 -13.62
C CYS A 235 -14.51 12.44 -12.89
N ARG A 236 -14.25 13.40 -11.99
CA ARG A 236 -15.32 14.14 -11.29
C ARG A 236 -16.16 15.00 -12.25
N LYS A 237 -15.52 15.61 -13.26
CA LYS A 237 -16.19 16.42 -14.28
C LYS A 237 -16.85 15.62 -15.40
N LEU A 238 -16.79 14.29 -15.35
CA LEU A 238 -17.27 13.39 -16.39
C LEU A 238 -16.61 13.62 -17.78
N MET A 239 -15.40 14.17 -17.79
CA MET A 239 -14.61 14.47 -19.00
C MET A 239 -13.84 13.22 -19.45
N SER A 240 -14.56 12.31 -20.13
CA SER A 240 -14.04 10.98 -20.50
C SER A 240 -12.85 10.99 -21.46
N LYS A 241 -12.84 11.87 -22.47
CA LYS A 241 -11.79 11.89 -23.49
C LYS A 241 -10.44 12.24 -22.88
N GLU A 242 -10.45 13.28 -22.04
CA GLU A 242 -9.31 13.85 -21.35
C GLU A 242 -8.80 12.88 -20.29
N ALA A 243 -9.70 12.21 -19.54
CA ALA A 243 -9.30 11.16 -18.60
C ALA A 243 -8.59 9.98 -19.29
N TYR A 244 -9.07 9.56 -20.48
CA TYR A 244 -8.40 8.51 -21.27
C TYR A 244 -7.08 8.99 -21.88
N GLU A 245 -6.94 10.28 -22.18
CA GLU A 245 -5.68 10.87 -22.60
C GLU A 245 -4.65 10.85 -21.47
N VAL A 246 -5.06 11.18 -20.24
CA VAL A 246 -4.21 11.07 -19.04
C VAL A 246 -3.72 9.63 -18.88
N ASP A 247 -4.61 8.65 -18.95
CA ASP A 247 -4.27 7.23 -18.85
C ASP A 247 -3.31 6.78 -19.97
N SER A 248 -3.53 7.25 -21.20
CA SER A 248 -2.63 6.97 -22.34
C SER A 248 -1.24 7.57 -22.12
N HIS A 249 -1.17 8.79 -21.56
CA HIS A 249 0.09 9.46 -21.24
C HIS A 249 0.82 8.78 -20.06
N MET A 250 0.09 8.25 -19.07
CA MET A 250 0.64 7.43 -17.99
C MET A 250 1.33 6.19 -18.55
N VAL A 251 0.65 5.44 -19.44
CA VAL A 251 1.21 4.26 -20.10
C VAL A 251 2.43 4.61 -20.95
N ALA A 252 2.38 5.71 -21.72
CA ALA A 252 3.52 6.19 -22.51
C ALA A 252 4.73 6.60 -21.64
N SER A 253 4.46 7.09 -20.42
CA SER A 253 5.49 7.45 -19.43
C SER A 253 5.91 6.27 -18.54
N GLN A 254 5.49 5.04 -18.86
CA GLN A 254 5.77 3.82 -18.08
C GLN A 254 5.27 3.88 -16.62
N VAL A 255 4.25 4.70 -16.35
CA VAL A 255 3.59 4.79 -15.04
C VAL A 255 2.36 3.89 -15.05
N GLN A 256 2.38 2.85 -14.22
CA GLN A 256 1.26 1.93 -14.08
C GLN A 256 0.21 2.48 -13.11
N ALA A 257 -1.06 2.42 -13.51
CA ALA A 257 -2.19 2.77 -12.66
C ALA A 257 -2.44 1.70 -11.58
N GLU A 258 -2.71 2.15 -10.36
CA GLU A 258 -3.11 1.29 -9.25
C GLU A 258 -4.65 1.20 -9.16
N GLU A 259 -5.17 0.55 -8.13
CA GLU A 259 -6.61 0.37 -7.95
C GLU A 259 -7.40 1.70 -7.90
N PRO A 260 -6.96 2.77 -7.20
CA PRO A 260 -7.72 4.02 -7.13
C PRO A 260 -7.92 4.66 -8.52
N GLU A 261 -6.88 4.71 -9.34
CA GLU A 261 -6.95 5.29 -10.68
C GLU A 261 -7.81 4.43 -11.62
N LEU A 262 -7.65 3.10 -11.57
CA LEU A 262 -8.45 2.18 -12.38
C LEU A 262 -9.92 2.18 -11.99
N SER A 263 -10.24 2.25 -10.69
CA SER A 263 -11.62 2.31 -10.20
C SER A 263 -12.31 3.62 -10.58
N ALA A 264 -11.60 4.76 -10.55
CA ALA A 264 -12.12 6.04 -11.03
C ALA A 264 -12.40 6.02 -12.54
N LEU A 265 -11.46 5.50 -13.34
CA LEU A 265 -11.64 5.34 -14.79
C LEU A 265 -12.77 4.37 -15.14
N LEU A 266 -12.92 3.29 -14.37
CA LEU A 266 -14.01 2.33 -14.51
C LEU A 266 -15.36 3.01 -14.22
N LYS A 267 -15.46 3.76 -13.11
CA LYS A 267 -16.67 4.49 -12.73
C LYS A 267 -17.06 5.52 -13.80
N LEU A 268 -16.11 6.35 -14.24
CA LEU A 268 -16.31 7.30 -15.32
C LEU A 268 -16.81 6.62 -16.60
N SER A 269 -16.22 5.48 -16.97
CA SER A 269 -16.61 4.75 -18.19
C SER A 269 -18.01 4.16 -18.08
N SER A 270 -18.40 3.71 -16.88
CA SER A 270 -19.78 3.28 -16.58
C SER A 270 -20.75 4.45 -16.72
N ASP A 271 -20.43 5.60 -16.15
CA ASP A 271 -21.30 6.78 -16.12
C ASP A 271 -21.50 7.38 -17.54
N VAL A 272 -20.45 7.37 -18.36
CA VAL A 272 -20.49 7.84 -19.77
C VAL A 272 -20.93 6.72 -20.74
N LYS A 273 -21.34 5.55 -20.22
CA LYS A 273 -21.82 4.39 -20.99
C LYS A 273 -20.83 3.88 -22.06
N LYS A 274 -19.52 4.01 -21.82
CA LYS A 274 -18.44 3.49 -22.70
C LYS A 274 -18.12 2.03 -22.35
N THR A 275 -18.92 1.12 -22.90
CA THR A 275 -18.90 -0.32 -22.58
C THR A 275 -17.58 -1.02 -22.92
N ASP A 276 -16.91 -0.62 -24.00
CA ASP A 276 -15.60 -1.16 -24.40
C ASP A 276 -14.52 -0.78 -23.39
N LYS A 277 -14.56 0.46 -22.89
CA LYS A 277 -13.63 0.95 -21.87
C LYS A 277 -13.86 0.29 -20.52
N VAL A 278 -15.12 0.04 -20.14
CA VAL A 278 -15.42 -0.77 -18.95
C VAL A 278 -14.79 -2.16 -19.04
N TYR A 279 -14.92 -2.84 -20.19
CA TYR A 279 -14.29 -4.15 -20.41
C TYR A 279 -12.76 -4.08 -20.28
N GLU A 280 -12.15 -3.07 -20.88
CA GLU A 280 -10.70 -2.83 -20.81
C GLU A 280 -10.22 -2.64 -19.37
N PHE A 281 -10.86 -1.77 -18.59
CA PHE A 281 -10.47 -1.50 -17.21
C PHE A 281 -10.70 -2.68 -16.27
N LEU A 282 -11.74 -3.50 -16.48
CA LEU A 282 -11.92 -4.76 -15.74
C LEU A 282 -10.76 -5.74 -15.99
N HIS A 283 -10.25 -5.83 -17.22
CA HIS A 283 -9.06 -6.64 -17.51
C HIS A 283 -7.79 -6.08 -16.92
N ARG A 284 -7.66 -4.75 -16.84
CA ARG A 284 -6.55 -4.11 -16.14
C ARG A 284 -6.59 -4.39 -14.66
N LEU A 285 -7.74 -4.22 -14.00
CA LEU A 285 -7.95 -4.62 -12.59
C LEU A 285 -7.60 -6.09 -12.35
N ARG A 286 -8.02 -7.00 -13.25
CA ARG A 286 -7.65 -8.42 -13.19
C ARG A 286 -6.13 -8.63 -13.23
N LYS A 287 -5.42 -7.90 -14.09
CA LYS A 287 -3.97 -8.03 -14.27
C LYS A 287 -3.16 -7.42 -13.14
N THR A 288 -3.48 -6.19 -12.71
CA THR A 288 -2.66 -5.43 -11.77
C THR A 288 -3.10 -5.59 -10.31
N VAL A 289 -4.40 -5.63 -10.05
CA VAL A 289 -4.95 -5.61 -8.68
C VAL A 289 -5.33 -7.01 -8.19
N ARG A 290 -5.87 -7.86 -9.07
CA ARG A 290 -6.36 -9.23 -8.81
C ARG A 290 -7.56 -9.29 -7.86
N GLN A 291 -7.44 -8.76 -6.65
CA GLN A 291 -8.50 -8.69 -5.64
C GLN A 291 -8.85 -7.23 -5.35
N VAL A 292 -10.08 -6.84 -5.62
CA VAL A 292 -10.53 -5.46 -5.51
C VAL A 292 -11.11 -5.14 -4.13
N SER A 293 -10.98 -3.88 -3.72
CA SER A 293 -11.58 -3.34 -2.50
C SER A 293 -13.11 -3.22 -2.61
N GLU A 294 -13.78 -3.19 -1.46
CA GLU A 294 -15.25 -3.06 -1.38
C GLU A 294 -15.83 -1.85 -2.15
N PRO A 295 -15.20 -0.64 -2.15
CA PRO A 295 -15.64 0.47 -3.00
C PRO A 295 -15.62 0.12 -4.50
N THR A 296 -14.55 -0.53 -4.97
CA THR A 296 -14.44 -0.97 -6.37
C THR A 296 -15.46 -2.06 -6.70
N VAL A 297 -15.73 -2.99 -5.78
CA VAL A 297 -16.79 -3.99 -5.93
C VAL A 297 -18.13 -3.32 -6.21
N LYS A 298 -18.50 -2.28 -5.43
CA LYS A 298 -19.76 -1.55 -5.65
C LYS A 298 -19.84 -0.95 -7.06
N ILE A 299 -18.76 -0.35 -7.56
CA ILE A 299 -18.72 0.20 -8.93
C ILE A 299 -18.97 -0.91 -9.96
N VAL A 300 -18.37 -2.09 -9.77
CA VAL A 300 -18.57 -3.25 -10.65
C VAL A 300 -20.01 -3.77 -10.57
N GLU A 301 -20.59 -3.85 -9.36
CA GLU A 301 -21.97 -4.27 -9.16
C GLU A 301 -22.96 -3.30 -9.81
N ASP A 302 -22.74 -2.00 -9.66
CA ASP A 302 -23.56 -0.95 -10.26
C ASP A 302 -23.51 -1.01 -11.80
N TRP A 303 -22.33 -1.27 -12.37
CA TRP A 303 -22.18 -1.52 -13.80
C TRP A 303 -23.05 -2.70 -14.26
N PHE A 304 -22.92 -3.87 -13.62
CA PHE A 304 -23.67 -5.07 -14.03
C PHE A 304 -25.19 -4.99 -13.79
N LYS A 305 -25.65 -4.08 -12.91
CA LYS A 305 -27.07 -3.77 -12.73
C LYS A 305 -27.60 -2.75 -13.75
N SER A 306 -26.72 -2.05 -14.46
CA SER A 306 -27.11 -1.00 -15.40
C SER A 306 -27.74 -1.56 -16.68
N GLU A 307 -28.60 -0.76 -17.31
CA GLU A 307 -29.19 -1.06 -18.62
C GLU A 307 -28.10 -1.24 -19.70
N SER A 308 -27.06 -0.39 -19.67
CA SER A 308 -25.91 -0.48 -20.58
C SER A 308 -25.23 -1.86 -20.55
N ALA A 309 -25.17 -2.50 -19.38
CA ALA A 309 -24.59 -3.83 -19.24
C ALA A 309 -25.54 -4.95 -19.74
N ALA A 310 -26.85 -4.75 -19.67
CA ALA A 310 -27.84 -5.70 -20.19
C ALA A 310 -27.89 -5.72 -21.72
N GLU A 311 -27.65 -4.55 -22.34
CA GLU A 311 -27.64 -4.37 -23.80
C GLU A 311 -26.32 -4.81 -24.43
N VAL A 312 -25.20 -4.75 -23.70
CA VAL A 312 -23.89 -5.09 -24.24
C VAL A 312 -23.69 -6.60 -24.34
N GLY A 313 -23.21 -7.06 -25.49
CA GLY A 313 -22.81 -8.44 -25.70
C GLY A 313 -23.18 -8.98 -27.07
N LYS A 314 -22.56 -10.10 -27.44
CA LYS A 314 -22.86 -10.81 -28.69
C LYS A 314 -23.78 -11.99 -28.38
N LYS A 315 -24.91 -12.10 -29.09
CA LYS A 315 -25.84 -13.26 -28.98
C LYS A 315 -25.26 -14.55 -29.56
N ARG A 316 -24.47 -14.45 -30.62
CA ARG A 316 -23.79 -15.57 -31.28
C ARG A 316 -22.30 -15.29 -31.29
N TRP A 317 -21.52 -16.25 -30.82
CA TRP A 317 -20.06 -16.19 -30.81
C TRP A 317 -19.47 -17.57 -31.06
N ASP A 318 -18.24 -17.58 -31.55
CA ASP A 318 -17.49 -18.81 -31.77
C ASP A 318 -16.92 -19.32 -30.44
N ALA A 319 -17.56 -20.35 -29.88
CA ALA A 319 -17.14 -20.96 -28.63
C ALA A 319 -15.75 -21.61 -28.73
N SER A 320 -15.34 -22.07 -29.91
CA SER A 320 -14.01 -22.66 -30.11
C SER A 320 -12.93 -21.60 -30.03
N LYS A 321 -13.12 -20.43 -30.65
CA LYS A 321 -12.20 -19.30 -30.50
C LYS A 321 -12.09 -18.80 -29.07
N VAL A 322 -13.19 -18.79 -28.32
CA VAL A 322 -13.16 -18.40 -26.90
C VAL A 322 -12.36 -19.41 -26.08
N ARG A 323 -12.59 -20.72 -26.27
CA ARG A 323 -11.83 -21.78 -25.59
C ARG A 323 -10.34 -21.71 -25.91
N GLU A 324 -9.99 -21.57 -27.18
CA GLU A 324 -8.61 -21.41 -27.63
C GLU A 324 -7.95 -20.18 -26.99
N ALA A 325 -8.67 -19.05 -26.94
CA ALA A 325 -8.17 -17.84 -26.31
C ALA A 325 -7.93 -18.01 -24.79
N ILE A 326 -8.75 -18.80 -24.09
CA ILE A 326 -8.55 -19.10 -22.67
C ILE A 326 -7.27 -19.91 -22.48
N THR A 327 -7.08 -20.98 -23.25
CA THR A 327 -5.89 -21.84 -23.16
C THR A 327 -4.63 -21.06 -23.50
N ARG A 328 -4.64 -20.29 -24.59
CA ARG A 328 -3.48 -19.50 -25.04
C ARG A 328 -3.05 -18.42 -24.03
N ARG A 329 -3.95 -17.97 -23.16
CA ARG A 329 -3.70 -16.87 -22.20
C ARG A 329 -3.44 -17.34 -20.77
N GLY A 330 -3.15 -18.64 -20.57
CA GLY A 330 -2.82 -19.21 -19.26
C GLY A 330 -4.03 -19.53 -18.38
N GLY A 331 -5.24 -19.57 -18.94
CA GLY A 331 -6.47 -19.90 -18.22
C GLY A 331 -7.14 -18.72 -17.52
N GLY A 332 -8.42 -18.88 -17.17
CA GLY A 332 -9.18 -17.92 -16.35
C GLY A 332 -9.74 -16.68 -17.07
N TRP A 333 -9.35 -16.38 -18.31
CA TRP A 333 -9.90 -15.23 -19.07
C TRP A 333 -9.69 -15.39 -20.59
N HIS A 334 -10.51 -14.71 -21.42
CA HIS A 334 -10.44 -14.83 -22.89
C HIS A 334 -10.14 -13.51 -23.64
N GLY A 335 -10.64 -12.37 -23.14
CA GLY A 335 -10.38 -11.05 -23.73
C GLY A 335 -11.03 -10.81 -25.11
N GLN A 336 -12.15 -11.45 -25.41
CA GLN A 336 -12.86 -11.36 -26.72
C GLN A 336 -14.05 -10.38 -26.72
N GLY A 337 -14.17 -9.57 -25.67
CA GLY A 337 -15.31 -8.68 -25.45
C GLY A 337 -16.45 -9.35 -24.66
N TRP A 338 -17.59 -8.65 -24.57
CA TRP A 338 -18.80 -9.09 -23.88
C TRP A 338 -19.51 -10.21 -24.64
N LEU A 339 -19.93 -11.26 -23.93
CA LEU A 339 -20.63 -12.43 -24.48
C LEU A 339 -21.99 -12.60 -23.79
N GLY A 340 -22.99 -13.05 -24.54
CA GLY A 340 -24.37 -13.17 -24.05
C GLY A 340 -25.22 -11.94 -24.38
N SER A 341 -26.46 -11.95 -23.91
CA SER A 341 -27.40 -10.83 -24.03
C SER A 341 -28.44 -10.87 -22.93
N GLY A 342 -28.95 -9.71 -22.52
CA GLY A 342 -30.00 -9.58 -21.51
C GLY A 342 -29.44 -9.30 -20.11
N ASN A 343 -30.34 -9.26 -19.14
CA ASN A 343 -30.00 -8.85 -17.78
C ASN A 343 -29.01 -9.80 -17.11
N TRP A 344 -28.01 -9.24 -16.43
CA TRP A 344 -27.06 -10.00 -15.62
C TRP A 344 -27.70 -10.42 -14.29
N ARG A 345 -27.50 -11.69 -13.90
CA ARG A 345 -27.84 -12.16 -12.56
C ARG A 345 -26.65 -11.93 -11.62
N LEU A 346 -26.72 -10.88 -10.81
CA LEU A 346 -25.68 -10.52 -9.86
C LEU A 346 -25.98 -11.10 -8.47
N VAL A 347 -25.03 -11.84 -7.89
CA VAL A 347 -25.14 -12.43 -6.55
C VAL A 347 -23.79 -12.34 -5.84
N ARG A 348 -23.77 -11.75 -4.63
CA ARG A 348 -22.61 -11.86 -3.74
C ARG A 348 -22.56 -13.26 -3.14
N THR A 349 -21.41 -13.92 -3.24
CA THR A 349 -21.27 -15.33 -2.86
C THR A 349 -19.85 -15.63 -2.40
N GLN A 350 -19.62 -16.86 -1.95
CA GLN A 350 -18.32 -17.36 -1.49
C GLN A 350 -17.93 -18.58 -2.33
N MET A 351 -16.63 -18.88 -2.32
CA MET A 351 -16.07 -20.09 -2.91
C MET A 351 -15.88 -21.13 -1.80
N ASP A 352 -16.12 -22.39 -2.11
CA ASP A 352 -15.72 -23.49 -1.24
C ASP A 352 -14.20 -23.74 -1.28
N ASP A 353 -13.71 -24.66 -0.44
CA ASP A 353 -12.29 -25.01 -0.35
C ASP A 353 -11.72 -25.61 -1.65
N ASN A 354 -12.59 -26.07 -2.57
CA ASN A 354 -12.22 -26.59 -3.88
C ASN A 354 -12.29 -25.54 -5.00
N GLY A 355 -12.62 -24.29 -4.66
CA GLY A 355 -12.77 -23.19 -5.60
C GLY A 355 -14.07 -23.21 -6.40
N VAL A 356 -15.12 -23.88 -5.90
CA VAL A 356 -16.46 -23.92 -6.51
C VAL A 356 -17.34 -22.82 -5.93
N CYS A 357 -18.00 -22.07 -6.81
CA CYS A 357 -18.90 -20.99 -6.43
C CYS A 357 -20.23 -21.51 -5.87
N HIS A 358 -20.61 -21.10 -4.65
CA HIS A 358 -21.88 -21.50 -4.02
C HIS A 358 -23.13 -21.04 -4.80
N SER A 359 -23.04 -19.97 -5.59
CA SER A 359 -24.20 -19.44 -6.34
C SER A 359 -24.42 -20.11 -7.71
N CYS A 360 -23.35 -20.41 -8.45
CA CYS A 360 -23.46 -20.90 -9.83
C CYS A 360 -22.87 -22.30 -10.05
N ALA A 361 -22.34 -22.93 -9.00
CA ALA A 361 -21.70 -24.25 -9.03
C ALA A 361 -20.55 -24.38 -10.05
N ARG A 362 -20.00 -23.26 -10.54
CA ARG A 362 -18.84 -23.26 -11.43
C ARG A 362 -17.55 -23.26 -10.61
N LYS A 363 -16.58 -24.07 -11.05
CA LYS A 363 -15.24 -24.14 -10.48
C LYS A 363 -14.35 -23.05 -11.09
N LEU A 364 -13.65 -22.30 -10.24
CA LEU A 364 -12.60 -21.37 -10.68
C LEU A 364 -11.41 -22.14 -11.27
N VAL A 365 -10.66 -21.47 -12.14
CA VAL A 365 -9.50 -22.04 -12.81
C VAL A 365 -8.24 -21.79 -11.98
N CYS A 366 -7.34 -22.78 -11.92
CA CYS A 366 -5.98 -22.56 -11.45
C CYS A 366 -5.20 -21.87 -12.58
N ILE A 367 -4.73 -20.65 -12.34
CA ILE A 367 -4.00 -19.86 -13.34
C ILE A 367 -2.52 -20.15 -13.17
N ASP A 368 -1.90 -20.70 -14.20
CA ASP A 368 -0.48 -20.98 -14.21
C ASP A 368 0.33 -19.68 -14.28
N ILE A 369 1.46 -19.63 -13.57
CA ILE A 369 2.43 -18.54 -13.67
C ILE A 369 3.36 -18.87 -14.85
N ASP A 370 3.63 -17.89 -15.73
CA ASP A 370 4.53 -18.10 -16.86
C ASP A 370 5.94 -18.46 -16.35
N PRO A 371 6.53 -19.59 -16.80
CA PRO A 371 7.91 -19.93 -16.47
C PRO A 371 8.91 -18.81 -16.79
N LYS A 372 8.68 -18.04 -17.86
CA LYS A 372 9.55 -16.90 -18.22
C LYS A 372 9.46 -15.75 -17.22
N GLU A 373 8.25 -15.47 -16.72
CA GLU A 373 8.07 -14.48 -15.64
C GLU A 373 8.76 -14.95 -14.36
N THR A 374 8.70 -16.25 -14.07
CA THR A 374 9.35 -16.88 -12.92
C THR A 374 10.88 -16.77 -13.01
N GLU A 375 11.46 -17.06 -14.17
CA GLU A 375 12.91 -16.89 -14.42
C GLU A 375 13.34 -15.43 -14.33
N SER A 376 12.57 -14.51 -14.92
CA SER A 376 12.84 -13.07 -14.83
C SER A 376 12.78 -12.57 -13.38
N PHE A 377 11.83 -13.10 -12.59
CA PHE A 377 11.73 -12.82 -11.17
C PHE A 377 12.94 -13.35 -10.39
N ALA A 378 13.35 -14.60 -10.64
CA ALA A 378 14.51 -15.21 -10.01
C ALA A 378 15.82 -14.45 -10.31
N ALA A 379 16.01 -14.01 -11.55
CA ALA A 379 17.15 -13.19 -11.95
C ALA A 379 17.15 -11.81 -11.26
N SER A 380 15.97 -11.19 -11.14
CA SER A 380 15.80 -9.90 -10.45
C SER A 380 16.04 -10.02 -8.95
N LEU A 381 15.55 -11.10 -8.33
CA LEU A 381 15.77 -11.42 -6.92
C LEU A 381 17.26 -11.63 -6.64
N THR A 382 17.96 -12.41 -7.48
CA THR A 382 19.40 -12.62 -7.38
C THR A 382 20.17 -11.31 -7.45
N LYS A 383 19.80 -10.42 -8.38
CA LYS A 383 20.41 -9.10 -8.51
C LYS A 383 20.19 -8.24 -7.25
N LEU A 384 18.98 -8.24 -6.71
CA LEU A 384 18.62 -7.46 -5.52
C LEU A 384 19.33 -7.99 -4.26
N ALA A 385 19.40 -9.31 -4.10
CA ALA A 385 20.15 -9.95 -3.02
C ALA A 385 21.63 -9.59 -3.11
N CYS A 386 22.27 -9.74 -4.28
CA CYS A 386 23.68 -9.37 -4.48
C CYS A 386 23.99 -7.88 -4.24
N GLN A 387 23.00 -6.99 -4.33
CA GLN A 387 23.17 -5.56 -4.05
C GLN A 387 23.07 -5.21 -2.57
N ARG A 388 22.29 -5.98 -1.80
CA ARG A 388 22.00 -5.72 -0.38
C ARG A 388 22.89 -6.55 0.53
N GLU A 389 23.19 -7.77 0.13
CA GLU A 389 23.99 -8.75 0.87
C GLU A 389 25.46 -8.67 0.47
N ALA A 390 26.33 -9.23 1.32
CA ALA A 390 27.70 -9.51 0.91
C ALA A 390 27.67 -10.52 -0.25
N LYS A 391 27.99 -10.07 -1.47
CA LYS A 391 27.94 -10.87 -2.71
C LYS A 391 28.53 -12.28 -2.58
N ALA A 392 29.61 -12.42 -1.82
CA ALA A 392 30.24 -13.72 -1.55
C ALA A 392 29.33 -14.69 -0.77
N GLY A 393 28.54 -14.20 0.19
CA GLY A 393 27.64 -15.03 1.00
C GLY A 393 26.43 -15.55 0.22
N PHE A 394 25.85 -14.72 -0.65
CA PHE A 394 24.72 -15.15 -1.49
C PHE A 394 25.17 -16.13 -2.60
N ASN A 395 26.31 -15.86 -3.25
CA ASN A 395 26.88 -16.80 -4.23
C ASN A 395 27.18 -18.18 -3.61
N GLN A 396 27.70 -18.20 -2.38
CA GLN A 396 27.93 -19.44 -1.65
C GLN A 396 26.63 -20.22 -1.42
N PHE A 397 25.52 -19.53 -1.14
CA PHE A 397 24.21 -20.18 -1.03
C PHE A 397 23.73 -20.73 -2.37
N GLN A 398 23.92 -19.99 -3.48
CA GLN A 398 23.56 -20.48 -4.82
C GLN A 398 24.32 -21.76 -5.17
N GLU A 399 25.65 -21.76 -5.01
CA GLU A 399 26.49 -22.95 -5.25
C GLU A 399 26.12 -24.11 -4.32
N TRP A 400 25.73 -23.81 -3.08
CA TRP A 400 25.26 -24.82 -2.14
C TRP A 400 23.93 -25.42 -2.62
N LEU A 401 22.97 -24.58 -3.02
CA LEU A 401 21.64 -25.01 -3.45
C LEU A 401 21.70 -25.85 -4.74
N GLU A 402 22.60 -25.54 -5.67
CA GLU A 402 22.84 -26.35 -6.87
C GLU A 402 23.35 -27.76 -6.56
N LYS A 403 24.10 -27.91 -5.46
CA LYS A 403 24.69 -29.19 -5.02
C LYS A 403 23.78 -29.99 -4.09
N HIS A 404 22.68 -29.39 -3.62
CA HIS A 404 21.78 -29.99 -2.64
C HIS A 404 20.34 -30.09 -3.17
N GLY A 405 19.54 -30.95 -2.55
CA GLY A 405 18.17 -31.24 -2.98
C GLY A 405 18.08 -32.55 -3.75
N PRO A 406 16.95 -32.81 -4.43
CA PRO A 406 15.78 -31.94 -4.60
C PRO A 406 15.00 -31.70 -3.29
N PHE A 407 14.34 -30.55 -3.19
CA PHE A 407 13.48 -30.19 -2.07
C PHE A 407 12.04 -29.99 -2.55
N ASP A 408 11.07 -30.50 -1.80
CA ASP A 408 9.64 -30.29 -2.08
C ASP A 408 9.09 -29.06 -1.34
N ALA A 409 9.81 -28.56 -0.33
CA ALA A 409 9.45 -27.40 0.47
C ALA A 409 10.70 -26.71 1.05
N VAL A 410 10.58 -25.40 1.26
CA VAL A 410 11.57 -24.56 1.97
C VAL A 410 10.88 -23.95 3.18
N ILE A 411 11.57 -23.92 4.32
CA ILE A 411 11.07 -23.43 5.60
C ILE A 411 11.93 -22.26 6.05
N ASP A 412 11.28 -21.11 6.26
CA ASP A 412 11.82 -20.03 7.08
C ASP A 412 11.81 -20.47 8.55
N GLY A 413 12.98 -20.93 9.00
CA GLY A 413 13.13 -21.47 10.34
C GLY A 413 13.02 -20.39 11.43
N ALA A 414 13.34 -19.13 11.12
CA ALA A 414 13.24 -18.02 12.06
C ALA A 414 11.78 -17.71 12.37
N ASN A 415 10.96 -17.59 11.32
CA ASN A 415 9.53 -17.33 11.44
C ASN A 415 8.80 -18.50 12.12
N VAL A 416 9.04 -19.74 11.67
CA VAL A 416 8.39 -20.91 12.30
C VAL A 416 8.81 -21.06 13.76
N GLY A 417 10.08 -20.82 14.10
CA GLY A 417 10.56 -20.94 15.47
C GLY A 417 10.09 -19.83 16.41
N LEU A 418 9.72 -18.65 15.90
CA LEU A 418 9.20 -17.51 16.68
C LEU A 418 7.69 -17.33 16.57
N GLY A 419 7.01 -18.06 15.68
CA GLY A 419 5.59 -17.90 15.43
C GLY A 419 4.77 -18.01 16.72
N ASN A 420 4.13 -16.90 17.11
CA ASN A 420 3.31 -16.74 18.31
C ASN A 420 4.05 -16.86 19.67
N GLN A 421 5.38 -16.80 19.69
CA GLN A 421 6.18 -16.90 20.92
C GLN A 421 7.23 -15.78 21.05
N HIS A 422 7.52 -15.38 22.29
CA HIS A 422 8.61 -14.44 22.59
C HIS A 422 10.00 -15.10 22.55
N GLN A 423 10.07 -16.43 22.61
CA GLN A 423 11.31 -17.21 22.59
C GLN A 423 11.30 -18.20 21.43
N PHE A 424 12.49 -18.53 20.93
CA PHE A 424 12.65 -19.44 19.80
C PHE A 424 12.40 -20.90 20.22
N SER A 425 11.46 -21.57 19.55
CA SER A 425 11.04 -22.94 19.85
C SER A 425 11.51 -23.95 18.79
N PHE A 426 12.54 -24.73 19.13
CA PHE A 426 12.98 -25.87 18.31
C PHE A 426 11.93 -26.99 18.23
N ILE A 427 11.06 -27.11 19.23
CA ILE A 427 9.97 -28.11 19.24
C ILE A 427 8.95 -27.78 18.14
N GLN A 428 8.59 -26.50 18.02
CA GLN A 428 7.68 -26.02 16.97
C GLN A 428 8.29 -26.21 15.59
N LEU A 429 9.54 -25.79 15.39
CA LEU A 429 10.27 -25.98 14.14
C LEU A 429 10.35 -27.47 13.76
N LYS A 430 10.72 -28.34 14.72
CA LYS A 430 10.75 -29.78 14.51
C LYS A 430 9.39 -30.31 14.05
N ARG A 431 8.30 -29.92 14.70
CA ARG A 431 6.95 -30.39 14.35
C ARG A 431 6.62 -30.06 12.90
N VAL A 432 6.86 -28.82 12.46
CA VAL A 432 6.60 -28.39 11.08
C VAL A 432 7.49 -29.14 10.09
N VAL A 433 8.79 -29.25 10.35
CA VAL A 433 9.75 -29.98 9.49
C VAL A 433 9.28 -31.41 9.23
N TYR A 434 8.92 -32.15 10.28
CA TYR A 434 8.50 -33.54 10.14
C TYR A 434 7.09 -33.68 9.58
N GLN A 435 6.19 -32.72 9.79
CA GLN A 435 4.89 -32.70 9.11
C GLN A 435 5.05 -32.48 7.60
N MET A 436 5.90 -31.53 7.17
CA MET A 436 6.19 -31.30 5.75
C MET A 436 6.83 -32.53 5.10
N ARG A 437 7.74 -33.20 5.81
CA ARG A 437 8.28 -34.50 5.37
C ARG A 437 7.19 -35.55 5.18
N GLN A 438 6.17 -35.59 6.03
CA GLN A 438 5.09 -36.57 5.88
C GLN A 438 4.19 -36.29 4.68
N ILE A 439 4.02 -35.02 4.32
CA ILE A 439 3.22 -34.59 3.16
C ILE A 439 3.98 -34.81 1.85
N SER A 440 5.32 -34.73 1.87
CA SER A 440 6.17 -35.05 0.70
C SER A 440 5.87 -36.46 0.17
N PRO A 441 5.58 -36.63 -1.14
CA PRO A 441 5.34 -37.94 -1.75
C PRO A 441 6.50 -38.92 -1.55
N SER A 442 7.73 -38.40 -1.52
CA SER A 442 8.97 -39.18 -1.37
C SER A 442 9.58 -39.08 0.03
N LYS A 443 8.83 -38.55 1.02
CA LYS A 443 9.30 -38.32 2.40
C LYS A 443 10.62 -37.53 2.49
N ARG A 444 10.81 -36.58 1.57
CA ARG A 444 12.00 -35.70 1.51
C ARG A 444 12.01 -34.73 2.69
N MET A 445 13.22 -34.44 3.18
CA MET A 445 13.40 -33.38 4.17
C MET A 445 13.19 -32.01 3.50
N PRO A 446 12.44 -31.08 4.12
CA PRO A 446 12.36 -29.72 3.63
C PRO A 446 13.69 -28.99 3.86
N LEU A 447 14.03 -28.02 3.01
CA LEU A 447 15.18 -27.14 3.23
C LEU A 447 14.84 -26.14 4.35
N ILE A 448 15.64 -26.11 5.41
CA ILE A 448 15.49 -25.22 6.55
C ILE A 448 16.52 -24.09 6.41
N ILE A 449 16.04 -22.86 6.28
CA ILE A 449 16.88 -21.67 6.32
C ILE A 449 16.85 -21.11 7.75
N LEU A 450 18.03 -20.95 8.36
CA LEU A 450 18.13 -20.43 9.72
C LEU A 450 19.43 -19.66 9.94
N HIS A 451 19.35 -18.46 10.50
CA HIS A 451 20.56 -17.70 10.84
C HIS A 451 21.56 -18.45 11.71
N ARG A 452 22.86 -18.35 11.37
CA ARG A 452 23.95 -19.06 12.06
C ARG A 452 23.94 -18.85 13.56
N SER A 453 23.60 -17.65 14.04
CA SER A 453 23.51 -17.37 15.49
C SER A 453 22.44 -18.21 16.20
N ARG A 454 21.37 -18.62 15.50
CA ARG A 454 20.31 -19.50 16.03
C ARG A 454 20.69 -20.97 15.94
N VAL A 455 21.56 -21.33 15.01
CA VAL A 455 22.11 -22.69 14.86
C VAL A 455 23.20 -22.96 15.91
N THR A 456 23.97 -21.94 16.30
CA THR A 456 25.10 -22.09 17.24
C THR A 456 24.90 -21.43 18.59
N GLY A 457 23.77 -20.75 18.84
CA GLY A 457 23.53 -19.97 20.05
C GLY A 457 22.30 -20.40 20.84
N GLY A 458 22.17 -19.86 22.06
CA GLY A 458 20.99 -19.98 22.92
C GLY A 458 20.43 -21.41 23.02
N PRO A 459 19.15 -21.65 22.64
CA PRO A 459 18.49 -22.94 22.81
C PRO A 459 19.07 -24.07 21.94
N ALA A 460 19.93 -23.76 20.96
CA ALA A 460 20.65 -24.78 20.18
C ALA A 460 21.73 -25.51 20.99
N GLN A 461 22.17 -24.96 22.12
CA GLN A 461 23.17 -25.57 22.99
C GLN A 461 22.61 -26.73 23.83
N ASN A 462 21.28 -26.89 23.88
CA ASN A 462 20.66 -28.06 24.51
C ASN A 462 21.07 -29.33 23.72
N PRO A 463 21.57 -30.40 24.37
CA PRO A 463 22.03 -31.61 23.70
C PRO A 463 21.02 -32.22 22.71
N ASN A 464 19.72 -32.18 23.04
CA ASN A 464 18.66 -32.71 22.17
C ASN A 464 18.48 -31.88 20.89
N ASN A 465 18.58 -30.56 21.01
CA ASN A 465 18.45 -29.64 19.87
C ASN A 465 19.72 -29.67 19.02
N LYS A 466 20.89 -29.79 19.64
CA LYS A 466 22.17 -29.93 18.94
C LYS A 466 22.18 -31.18 18.04
N LYS A 467 21.78 -32.33 18.59
CA LYS A 467 21.64 -33.58 17.83
C LYS A 467 20.64 -33.43 16.68
N LEU A 468 19.52 -32.75 16.92
CA LEU A 468 18.51 -32.49 15.89
C LEU A 468 19.05 -31.63 14.73
N ILE A 469 19.78 -30.57 15.05
CA ILE A 469 20.42 -29.68 14.06
C ILE A 469 21.48 -30.45 13.27
N GLU A 470 22.30 -31.27 13.94
CA GLU A 470 23.30 -32.13 13.29
C GLU A 470 22.63 -33.09 12.31
N THR A 471 21.54 -33.76 12.72
CA THR A 471 20.74 -34.61 11.81
C THR A 471 20.24 -33.84 10.58
N TRP A 472 19.77 -32.60 10.75
CA TRP A 472 19.32 -31.80 9.61
C TRP A 472 20.47 -31.40 8.67
N LYS A 473 21.66 -31.13 9.20
CA LYS A 473 22.86 -30.84 8.39
C LYS A 473 23.35 -32.08 7.65
N GLU A 474 23.40 -33.23 8.30
CA GLU A 474 23.80 -34.51 7.69
C GLU A 474 22.86 -34.91 6.54
N CYS A 475 21.56 -34.64 6.70
CA CYS A 475 20.57 -34.81 5.65
C CYS A 475 20.67 -33.77 4.52
N GLY A 476 21.61 -32.82 4.56
CA GLY A 476 21.72 -31.73 3.59
C GLY A 476 20.50 -30.80 3.58
N ALA A 477 19.75 -30.75 4.68
CA ALA A 477 18.43 -30.12 4.77
C ALA A 477 18.42 -28.83 5.59
N LEU A 478 19.57 -28.36 6.10
CA LEU A 478 19.70 -27.11 6.84
C LEU A 478 20.81 -26.25 6.25
N TYR A 479 20.46 -25.03 5.86
CA TYR A 479 21.42 -23.99 5.48
C TYR A 479 21.48 -22.94 6.58
N ALA A 480 22.69 -22.72 7.11
CA ALA A 480 22.94 -21.72 8.14
C ALA A 480 23.42 -20.41 7.49
N THR A 481 22.55 -19.40 7.41
CA THR A 481 22.90 -18.12 6.77
C THR A 481 23.98 -17.38 7.56
N PRO A 482 24.89 -16.64 6.89
CA PRO A 482 26.04 -16.00 7.53
C PRO A 482 25.65 -14.87 8.50
N LEU A 483 26.58 -14.44 9.34
CA LEU A 483 26.33 -13.34 10.27
C LEU A 483 26.11 -12.03 9.49
N GLY A 484 25.00 -11.35 9.79
CA GLY A 484 24.67 -10.07 9.19
C GLY A 484 23.88 -10.16 7.89
N SER A 485 23.54 -11.37 7.42
CA SER A 485 22.63 -11.53 6.29
C SER A 485 21.17 -11.42 6.69
N ASN A 486 20.35 -10.98 5.74
CA ASN A 486 18.91 -11.20 5.81
C ASN A 486 18.57 -12.65 5.42
N ASP A 487 17.65 -13.29 6.15
CA ASP A 487 17.20 -14.66 5.89
C ASP A 487 16.13 -14.72 4.77
N ASP A 488 15.40 -13.62 4.54
CA ASP A 488 14.43 -13.44 3.44
C ASP A 488 15.11 -13.30 2.08
#